data_AF-A0A3M1AYQ7-F1
#
_entry.id   AF-A0A3M1AYQ7-F1
#
_cell.length_a   1.000
_cell.length_b   1.000
_cell.length_c   1.000
_cell.angle_alpha   90.00
_cell.angle_beta   90.00
_cell.angle_gamma   90.00
#
_symmetry.space_group_name_H-M   'P 1'
#
loop_
_entity.id
_entity.type
_entity.pdbx_description
1 polymer ?
#
loop_
_entity_poly.entity_id
_entity_poly.type
_entity_poly.pdbx_seq_one_letter_code
_entity_poly.pdbx_strand_id
1 'polypeptide(L)' 'QGNADGDDFGDTCDNCPEVFNNDQVDSDGDGIGSACDANDTCAAISRLTPAGRTGTLFGLLLLPITLLAVLRRRHASQG' A
#
# COMPACT_ATOMS: atom_id res chain seq x y z
N GLN A 1 -20.44 -19.82 -18.05
CA GLN A 1 -19.90 -18.53 -17.60
C GLN A 1 -20.23 -17.52 -18.70
N GLY A 2 -20.83 -16.38 -18.36
CA GLY A 2 -21.00 -15.29 -19.33
C GLY A 2 -19.73 -14.43 -19.42
N ASN A 3 -19.69 -13.56 -20.43
CA ASN A 3 -18.68 -12.54 -20.68
C ASN A 3 -19.39 -11.47 -21.54
N ALA A 4 -19.89 -10.40 -20.90
CA ALA A 4 -20.77 -9.44 -21.55
C ALA A 4 -20.02 -8.36 -22.37
N ASP A 5 -18.75 -8.09 -22.06
CA ASP A 5 -17.95 -7.05 -22.68
C ASP A 5 -16.89 -7.57 -23.68
N GLY A 6 -16.67 -8.89 -23.69
CA GLY A 6 -15.80 -9.60 -24.63
C GLY A 6 -14.32 -9.62 -24.24
N ASP A 7 -13.99 -9.38 -22.98
CA ASP A 7 -12.62 -9.35 -22.46
C ASP A 7 -12.07 -10.77 -22.14
N ASP A 8 -10.86 -10.90 -21.58
CA ASP A 8 -10.27 -12.22 -21.28
C ASP A 8 -10.88 -12.90 -20.03
N PHE A 9 -11.73 -12.21 -19.28
CA PHE A 9 -12.36 -12.62 -18.03
C PHE A 9 -13.85 -12.93 -18.25
N GLY A 10 -14.42 -13.74 -17.36
CA GLY A 10 -15.86 -14.04 -17.40
C GLY A 10 -16.57 -13.27 -16.30
N ASP A 11 -17.87 -12.95 -16.47
CA ASP A 11 -18.64 -12.02 -15.61
C ASP A 11 -18.52 -12.26 -14.08
N THR A 12 -18.20 -13.49 -13.66
CA THR A 12 -18.06 -13.85 -12.23
C THR A 12 -16.67 -13.55 -11.66
N CYS A 13 -15.66 -13.43 -12.52
CA CYS A 13 -14.27 -13.18 -12.16
C CYS A 13 -13.77 -11.82 -12.68
N ASP A 14 -14.61 -11.07 -13.36
CA ASP A 14 -14.31 -9.78 -13.96
C ASP A 14 -14.69 -8.64 -12.99
N ASN A 15 -13.73 -7.75 -12.72
CA ASN A 15 -13.95 -6.58 -11.87
C ASN A 15 -14.70 -5.44 -12.58
N CYS A 16 -14.96 -5.56 -13.89
CA CYS A 16 -15.79 -4.67 -14.69
C CYS A 16 -16.65 -5.40 -15.74
N PRO A 17 -17.68 -6.19 -15.35
CA PRO A 17 -18.46 -7.08 -16.25
C PRO A 17 -19.12 -6.46 -17.48
N GLU A 18 -19.18 -5.13 -17.59
CA GLU A 18 -19.80 -4.41 -18.70
C GLU A 18 -18.79 -3.51 -19.46
N VAL A 19 -17.51 -3.49 -19.07
CA VAL A 19 -16.49 -2.55 -19.59
C VAL A 19 -15.16 -3.27 -19.80
N PHE A 20 -14.84 -3.53 -21.08
CA PHE A 20 -13.63 -4.25 -21.51
C PHE A 20 -12.34 -3.76 -20.83
N ASN A 21 -11.67 -4.63 -20.06
CA ASN A 21 -10.41 -4.35 -19.36
C ASN A 21 -9.55 -5.60 -19.08
N ASN A 22 -8.88 -6.16 -20.10
CA ASN A 22 -8.01 -7.35 -19.96
C ASN A 22 -6.86 -7.24 -18.93
N ASP A 23 -6.52 -6.05 -18.46
CA ASP A 23 -5.48 -5.87 -17.43
C ASP A 23 -6.02 -5.95 -15.99
N GLN A 24 -7.35 -5.93 -15.82
CA GLN A 24 -8.07 -6.06 -14.54
C GLN A 24 -7.48 -5.17 -13.45
N VAL A 25 -7.04 -3.96 -13.80
CA VAL A 25 -6.46 -3.01 -12.85
C VAL A 25 -7.55 -2.60 -11.84
N ASP A 26 -7.21 -2.68 -10.56
CA ASP A 26 -7.97 -2.18 -9.42
C ASP A 26 -6.94 -1.51 -8.51
N SER A 27 -6.89 -0.17 -8.56
CA SER A 27 -5.76 0.56 -8.00
C SER A 27 -5.93 0.97 -6.55
N ASP A 28 -7.16 1.00 -6.04
CA ASP A 28 -7.46 1.26 -4.63
C ASP A 28 -7.84 -0.01 -3.85
N GLY A 29 -8.08 -1.12 -4.56
CA GLY A 29 -8.22 -2.46 -4.00
C GLY A 29 -9.61 -2.74 -3.44
N ASP A 30 -10.65 -2.08 -3.96
CA ASP A 30 -12.03 -2.25 -3.50
C ASP A 30 -12.79 -3.38 -4.22
N GLY A 31 -12.20 -3.96 -5.26
CA GLY A 31 -12.76 -5.04 -6.07
C GLY A 31 -13.54 -4.56 -7.30
N ILE A 32 -13.61 -3.26 -7.56
CA ILE A 32 -14.17 -2.67 -8.78
C ILE A 32 -13.00 -2.23 -9.67
N GLY A 33 -13.03 -2.60 -10.94
CA GLY A 33 -11.92 -2.26 -11.83
C GLY A 33 -11.84 -0.76 -12.11
N SER A 34 -10.61 -0.27 -12.24
CA SER A 34 -10.25 1.09 -12.65
C SER A 34 -10.99 1.58 -13.90
N ALA A 35 -11.37 0.67 -14.79
CA ALA A 35 -12.10 0.99 -16.02
C ALA A 35 -13.57 1.40 -15.77
N CYS A 36 -14.18 0.91 -14.70
CA CYS A 36 -15.60 1.11 -14.39
C CYS A 36 -15.86 1.75 -13.01
N ASP A 37 -14.82 2.03 -12.22
CA ASP A 37 -14.94 2.77 -10.97
C ASP A 37 -14.72 4.28 -11.15
N ALA A 38 -15.77 5.05 -10.89
CA ALA A 38 -15.71 6.51 -10.90
C ALA A 38 -14.92 7.10 -9.71
N ASN A 39 -14.72 6.31 -8.67
CA ASN A 39 -13.96 6.65 -7.48
C ASN A 39 -12.55 6.08 -7.50
N ASP A 40 -12.13 5.48 -8.64
CA ASP A 40 -10.80 4.90 -8.80
C ASP A 40 -9.78 6.02 -8.69
N THR A 41 -9.35 6.19 -7.46
CA THR A 41 -8.50 7.27 -7.06
C THR A 41 -7.26 6.61 -6.49
N CYS A 42 -6.44 6.10 -7.41
CA CYS A 42 -5.04 5.74 -7.17
C CYS A 42 -4.19 6.93 -6.63
N ALA A 43 -4.81 8.09 -6.37
CA ALA A 43 -4.25 9.29 -5.76
C ALA A 43 -4.99 9.80 -4.51
N ALA A 44 -6.14 9.26 -4.07
CA ALA A 44 -6.90 9.86 -2.95
C ALA A 44 -6.43 9.46 -1.56
N ILE A 45 -5.48 8.52 -1.40
CA ILE A 45 -4.81 8.32 -0.11
C ILE A 45 -3.84 9.49 0.20
N SER A 46 -3.55 10.38 -0.77
CA SER A 46 -2.79 11.61 -0.50
C SER A 46 -3.59 12.72 0.19
N ARG A 47 -4.92 12.57 0.39
CA ARG A 47 -5.72 13.60 1.10
C ARG A 47 -6.17 13.22 2.52
N LEU A 48 -5.91 12.00 2.98
CA LEU A 48 -6.13 11.60 4.38
C LEU A 48 -4.86 11.15 5.13
N THR A 49 -3.69 11.14 4.50
CA THR A 49 -2.42 10.93 5.21
C THR A 49 -1.44 12.07 4.95
N PRO A 50 -1.19 12.96 5.93
CA PRO A 50 0.09 13.64 5.97
C PRO A 50 1.14 12.55 6.15
N ALA A 51 2.07 12.44 5.20
CA ALA A 51 3.24 11.58 5.31
C ALA A 51 3.90 11.73 6.70
N GLY A 52 4.11 10.62 7.39
CA GLY A 52 5.04 10.55 8.52
C GLY A 52 4.43 10.49 9.92
N ARG A 53 3.82 9.35 10.26
CA ARG A 53 3.95 8.80 11.62
C ARG A 53 4.36 7.33 11.55
N THR A 54 5.55 7.11 11.01
CA THR A 54 6.35 5.94 11.36
C THR A 54 6.60 5.93 12.87
N GLY A 55 5.87 5.09 13.60
CA GLY A 55 6.34 4.38 14.79
C GLY A 55 6.83 5.19 16.00
N THR A 56 5.96 5.87 16.74
CA THR A 56 6.31 6.42 18.06
C THR A 56 6.19 5.42 19.22
N LEU A 57 5.80 4.17 18.97
CA LEU A 57 5.74 3.14 20.03
C LEU A 57 6.92 2.16 20.04
N PHE A 58 7.70 2.05 18.95
CA PHE A 58 8.88 1.16 18.88
C PHE A 58 10.20 1.88 19.20
N GLY A 59 10.26 3.21 19.08
CA GLY A 59 11.46 4.01 19.32
C GLY A 59 11.86 4.17 20.79
N LEU A 60 10.91 4.19 21.73
CA LEU A 60 11.21 4.47 23.14
C LEU A 60 12.00 3.36 23.84
N LEU A 61 11.84 2.09 23.42
CA LEU A 61 12.60 0.97 23.98
C LEU A 61 13.98 0.81 23.33
N LEU A 62 14.15 1.29 22.09
CA LEU A 62 15.40 1.21 21.34
C LEU A 62 16.34 2.39 21.59
N LEU A 63 15.83 3.55 22.04
CA LEU A 63 16.66 4.71 22.42
C LEU A 63 17.69 4.40 23.51
N PRO A 64 17.35 3.77 24.66
CA PRO A 64 18.37 3.47 25.69
C PRO A 64 19.35 2.38 25.22
N ILE A 65 18.88 1.39 24.44
CA ILE A 65 19.72 0.30 23.94
C ILE A 65 20.73 0.82 22.91
N THR A 66 20.29 1.65 21.97
CA THR A 66 21.15 2.27 20.96
C THR A 66 22.11 3.27 21.58
N LEU A 67 21.68 4.05 22.58
CA LEU A 67 22.56 4.95 23.34
C LEU A 67 23.66 4.19 24.10
N LEU A 68 23.33 3.10 24.80
CA LEU A 68 24.30 2.22 25.47
C LEU A 68 25.29 1.62 24.47
N ALA A 69 24.83 1.17 23.30
CA ALA A 69 25.69 0.62 22.26
C ALA A 69 26.66 1.67 21.68
N VAL A 70 26.22 2.91 21.49
CA VAL A 70 27.05 4.02 21.00
C VAL A 70 28.07 4.48 22.06
N LEU A 71 27.67 4.55 23.34
CA LEU A 71 28.57 4.90 24.44
C LEU A 71 29.66 3.84 24.66
N ARG A 72 29.32 2.55 24.55
CA ARG A 72 30.30 1.46 24.61
C ARG A 72 31.32 1.51 23.47
N ARG A 73 30.89 1.87 22.25
CA ARG A 73 31.79 2.05 21.11
C ARG A 73 32.78 3.20 21.31
N ARG A 74 32.36 4.29 21.97
CA ARG A 74 33.26 5.42 22.27
C ARG A 74 34.36 5.05 23.26
N HIS A 75 34.05 4.25 24.28
CA HIS A 75 35.06 3.74 25.21
C HIS A 75 36.05 2.77 24.55
N ALA A 76 35.56 1.88 23.68
CA ALA A 76 36.42 0.94 22.95
C ALA A 76 37.36 1.62 21.93
N SER A 77 37.07 2.86 21.52
CA SER A 77 37.90 3.65 20.60
C SER A 77 38.98 4.49 21.30
N GLN A 78 39.01 4.51 22.64
CA GLN A 78 39.96 5.31 23.43
C GLN A 78 40.94 4.45 24.25
N GLY A 79 40.96 3.13 24.02
CA GLY A 79 41.89 2.18 24.64
C GLY A 79 42.90 1.64 23.64
#